data_AF-A0A3N5YMM9-F1
#
_entry.id   AF-A0A3N5YMM9-F1
#
_cell.length_a   1.000
_cell.length_b   1.000
_cell.length_c   1.000
_cell.angle_alpha   90.00
_cell.angle_beta   90.00
_cell.angle_gamma   90.00
#
_symmetry.space_group_name_H-M   'P 1'
#
loop_
_entity.id
_entity.type
_entity.pdbx_description
1 polymer ?
#
loop_
_entity_poly.entity_id
_entity_poly.type
_entity_poly.pdbx_seq_one_letter_code
_entity_poly.pdbx_strand_id
1 'polypeptide(L)'
;MRRGRFPSSLGNPLLISLFAFITLFHFAAAYGQIPTPVSTQPSQPPPGWVVLPIEQYKALRSASLPKVPEPEGPPVDAALTRVDYDLAINNDLASGTARLTIDVLKEGWVRVPLPAGLMVAGIRTPSGVNSPAASTLEKSGAGAALLFSRPGRFELTLDINIPVGSEAGTERLAVPAAASGISRLAVLLPRSGIDVRLIGGALLEKAESADQSRWTAFGSGGQPMVLSWRAKVEDRRSQQPLRLRGAVTQVAALG
;
A
#
# COMPACT_ATOMS: atom_id res chain seq x y z
N MET A 1 -2.69 6.73 62.23
CA MET A 1 -3.56 7.93 62.18
C MET A 1 -4.63 7.72 61.11
N ARG A 2 -5.91 7.80 61.51
CA ARG A 2 -7.20 7.94 60.78
C ARG A 2 -7.28 7.43 59.33
N ARG A 3 -8.00 6.34 58.97
CA ARG A 3 -9.45 5.99 59.04
C ARG A 3 -10.43 6.94 58.33
N GLY A 4 -11.19 6.34 57.40
CA GLY A 4 -12.52 6.73 56.88
C GLY A 4 -12.59 6.42 55.39
N ARG A 5 -13.13 5.31 54.86
CA ARG A 5 -14.24 4.38 55.17
C ARG A 5 -15.65 4.98 55.05
N PHE A 6 -16.37 4.41 54.08
CA PHE A 6 -17.83 4.28 53.89
C PHE A 6 -18.61 5.39 53.16
N PRO A 7 -19.80 5.10 52.56
CA PRO A 7 -20.41 3.77 52.30
C PRO A 7 -21.00 3.57 50.89
N SER A 8 -21.06 2.29 50.51
CA SER A 8 -22.19 1.69 49.82
C SER A 8 -23.34 1.47 50.81
N SER A 9 -24.60 1.70 50.42
CA SER A 9 -25.71 0.74 50.63
C SER A 9 -27.11 1.34 50.41
N LEU A 10 -28.05 0.43 50.08
CA LEU A 10 -29.47 0.41 50.46
C LEU A 10 -30.37 1.47 49.78
N GLY A 11 -31.54 1.16 49.24
CA GLY A 11 -32.33 -0.04 49.22
C GLY A 11 -33.70 0.29 48.59
N ASN A 12 -34.29 -0.68 47.90
CA ASN A 12 -35.75 -0.81 47.75
C ASN A 12 -36.42 -0.90 49.15
N PRO A 13 -37.77 -0.88 49.36
CA PRO A 13 -38.91 -0.79 48.42
C PRO A 13 -40.14 0.06 48.92
N LEU A 14 -41.23 0.05 48.15
CA LEU A 14 -42.67 0.10 48.56
C LEU A 14 -43.25 1.33 49.31
N LEU A 15 -44.24 2.00 48.70
CA LEU A 15 -45.52 2.44 49.31
C LEU A 15 -46.43 3.02 48.19
N ILE A 16 -47.47 2.32 47.72
CA ILE A 16 -48.87 2.27 48.24
C ILE A 16 -49.57 3.64 48.19
N SER A 17 -50.52 3.81 47.27
CA SER A 17 -51.82 4.49 47.41
C SER A 17 -52.56 4.40 46.06
N LEU A 18 -53.47 3.46 45.81
CA LEU A 18 -54.85 3.32 46.29
C LEU A 18 -55.73 4.56 46.00
N PHE A 19 -56.38 4.58 44.83
CA PHE A 19 -57.72 5.15 44.70
C PHE A 19 -58.58 4.28 43.79
N ALA A 20 -59.58 3.67 44.41
CA ALA A 20 -60.62 2.91 43.77
C ALA A 20 -61.60 3.85 43.06
N PHE A 21 -61.97 3.53 41.82
CA PHE A 21 -63.26 3.95 41.28
C PHE A 21 -63.93 2.73 40.65
N ILE A 22 -64.93 2.25 41.39
CA ILE A 22 -65.89 1.24 40.99
C ILE A 22 -66.90 1.93 40.06
N THR A 23 -66.97 1.51 38.81
CA THR A 23 -68.11 1.80 37.93
C THR A 23 -68.45 0.57 37.09
N LEU A 24 -69.37 -0.21 37.65
CA LEU A 24 -70.53 -0.87 37.05
C LEU A 24 -70.42 -1.36 35.60
N PHE A 25 -70.26 -2.69 35.47
CA PHE A 25 -70.60 -3.48 34.30
C PHE A 25 -72.06 -3.26 33.88
N HIS A 26 -72.30 -2.93 32.61
CA HIS A 26 -73.54 -3.26 31.91
C HIS A 26 -73.18 -3.96 30.60
N PHE A 27 -73.60 -5.22 30.54
CA PHE A 27 -73.46 -6.14 29.44
C PHE A 27 -74.63 -5.89 28.48
N ALA A 28 -74.37 -5.38 27.28
CA ALA A 28 -75.34 -5.33 26.20
C ALA A 28 -74.73 -6.02 24.98
N ALA A 29 -75.15 -7.27 24.78
CA ALA A 29 -74.87 -8.04 23.58
C ALA A 29 -75.65 -7.44 22.40
N ALA A 30 -74.94 -6.75 21.51
CA ALA A 30 -75.46 -6.37 20.20
C ALA A 30 -74.55 -7.00 19.14
N TYR A 31 -75.08 -7.99 18.42
CA TYR A 31 -74.46 -8.56 17.23
C TYR A 31 -74.41 -7.48 16.13
N GLY A 32 -73.30 -6.76 16.07
CA GLY A 32 -72.97 -5.87 14.94
C GLY A 32 -72.27 -6.67 13.84
N GLN A 33 -72.94 -6.84 12.71
CA GLN A 33 -72.39 -7.48 11.51
C GLN A 33 -71.08 -6.79 11.08
N ILE A 34 -70.02 -7.56 10.89
CA ILE A 34 -68.76 -7.11 10.29
C ILE A 34 -69.05 -6.83 8.80
N PRO A 35 -68.93 -5.60 8.28
CA PRO A 35 -69.02 -5.39 6.85
C PRO A 35 -67.79 -6.02 6.19
N THR A 36 -68.02 -7.03 5.35
CA THR A 36 -67.04 -7.56 4.41
C THR A 36 -66.48 -6.42 3.55
N PRO A 37 -65.15 -6.27 3.39
CA PRO A 37 -64.62 -5.34 2.42
C PRO A 37 -65.02 -5.82 1.03
N VAL A 38 -65.93 -5.09 0.39
CA VAL A 38 -66.29 -5.30 -1.02
C VAL A 38 -65.02 -5.03 -1.82
N SER A 39 -64.47 -6.08 -2.42
CA SER A 39 -63.44 -5.95 -3.43
C SER A 39 -64.10 -5.33 -4.66
N THR A 40 -63.98 -4.01 -4.83
CA THR A 40 -64.47 -3.33 -6.02
C THR A 40 -63.61 -3.75 -7.21
N GLN A 41 -64.04 -4.80 -7.90
CA GLN A 41 -63.43 -5.20 -9.16
C GLN A 41 -63.82 -4.14 -10.20
N PRO A 42 -62.85 -3.47 -10.86
CA PRO A 42 -63.18 -2.45 -11.85
C PRO A 42 -63.96 -3.09 -13.00
N SER A 43 -65.14 -2.55 -13.28
CA SER A 43 -65.96 -2.89 -14.44
C SER A 43 -65.12 -2.82 -15.70
N GLN A 44 -65.08 -3.90 -16.49
CA GLN A 44 -64.30 -3.96 -17.71
C GLN A 44 -64.69 -2.82 -18.66
N PRO A 45 -63.75 -1.96 -19.09
CA PRO A 45 -64.00 -0.92 -20.09
C PRO A 45 -64.35 -1.54 -21.45
N PRO A 46 -64.94 -0.75 -22.38
CA PRO A 46 -65.21 -1.18 -23.74
C PRO A 46 -63.94 -1.72 -24.42
N PRO A 47 -64.06 -2.73 -25.32
CA PRO A 47 -62.92 -3.27 -26.04
C PRO A 47 -62.19 -2.15 -26.80
N GLY A 48 -60.88 -2.02 -26.54
CA GLY A 48 -60.02 -0.95 -27.06
C GLY A 48 -59.52 0.06 -26.01
N TRP A 49 -60.06 0.04 -24.79
CA TRP A 49 -59.60 0.90 -23.70
C TRP A 49 -58.89 0.09 -22.61
N VAL A 50 -57.58 0.28 -22.47
CA VAL A 50 -56.79 -0.29 -21.37
C VAL A 50 -56.69 0.76 -20.28
N VAL A 51 -57.52 0.61 -19.24
CA VAL A 51 -57.39 1.41 -18.02
C VAL A 51 -56.38 0.73 -17.11
N LEU A 52 -55.20 1.32 -17.00
CA LEU A 52 -54.14 0.83 -16.12
C LEU A 52 -54.20 1.59 -14.79
N PRO A 53 -54.45 0.91 -13.65
CA PRO A 53 -54.36 1.52 -12.33
C PRO A 53 -53.01 2.20 -12.14
N ILE A 54 -53.00 3.38 -11.52
CA ILE A 54 -51.79 4.21 -11.42
C ILE A 54 -50.62 3.50 -10.72
N GLU A 55 -50.92 2.59 -9.79
CA GLU A 55 -49.93 1.75 -9.12
C GLU A 55 -49.31 0.71 -10.07
N GLN A 56 -50.11 0.12 -10.99
CA GLN A 56 -49.59 -0.76 -12.03
C GLN A 56 -48.78 0.02 -13.08
N TYR A 57 -49.21 1.23 -13.43
CA TYR A 57 -48.42 2.11 -14.29
C TYR A 57 -47.08 2.48 -13.67
N LYS A 58 -47.03 2.83 -12.39
CA LYS A 58 -45.78 3.10 -11.66
C LYS A 58 -44.88 1.88 -11.61
N ALA A 59 -45.44 0.70 -11.36
CA ALA A 59 -44.69 -0.57 -11.31
C ALA A 59 -44.11 -0.94 -12.68
N LEU A 60 -44.87 -0.79 -13.77
CA LEU A 60 -44.37 -1.02 -15.11
C LEU A 60 -43.33 0.04 -15.50
N ARG A 61 -43.53 1.29 -15.11
CA ARG A 61 -42.60 2.38 -15.40
C ARG A 61 -41.28 2.20 -14.66
N SER A 62 -41.30 1.76 -13.40
CA SER A 62 -40.08 1.46 -12.64
C SER A 62 -39.38 0.19 -13.15
N ALA A 63 -40.13 -0.83 -13.58
CA ALA A 63 -39.57 -2.02 -14.21
C ALA A 63 -38.99 -1.73 -15.61
N SER A 64 -39.49 -0.72 -16.30
CA SER A 64 -39.02 -0.31 -17.64
C SER A 64 -37.82 0.64 -17.60
N LEU A 65 -37.41 1.10 -16.42
CA LEU A 65 -36.17 1.83 -16.22
C LEU A 65 -35.09 0.79 -15.88
N PRO A 66 -34.30 0.32 -16.85
CA PRO A 66 -33.19 -0.57 -16.55
C PRO A 66 -32.28 0.16 -15.55
N LYS A 67 -32.17 -0.37 -14.34
CA LYS A 67 -31.18 0.10 -13.37
C LYS A 67 -29.84 -0.19 -14.01
N VAL A 68 -29.16 0.84 -14.52
CA VAL A 68 -27.82 0.70 -15.08
C VAL A 68 -27.00 0.00 -13.99
N PRO A 69 -26.50 -1.23 -14.24
CA PRO A 69 -25.72 -1.94 -13.25
C PRO A 69 -24.56 -1.02 -12.89
N GLU A 70 -24.41 -0.76 -11.59
CA GLU A 70 -23.28 0.00 -11.10
C GLU A 70 -22.02 -0.72 -11.60
N PRO A 71 -21.14 -0.03 -12.33
CA PRO A 71 -19.97 -0.68 -12.89
C PRO A 71 -19.22 -1.36 -11.75
N GLU A 72 -18.86 -2.63 -11.93
CA GLU A 72 -17.99 -3.30 -10.96
C GLU A 72 -16.75 -2.43 -10.76
N GLY A 73 -16.45 -2.12 -9.51
CA GLY A 73 -15.31 -1.28 -9.16
C GLY A 73 -14.01 -1.85 -9.73
N PRO A 74 -12.97 -1.02 -9.90
CA PRO A 74 -11.69 -1.49 -10.42
C PRO A 74 -11.16 -2.64 -9.56
N PRO A 75 -10.53 -3.66 -10.16
CA PRO A 75 -10.01 -4.82 -9.42
C PRO A 75 -8.89 -4.45 -8.44
N VAL A 76 -8.34 -3.23 -8.55
CA VAL A 76 -7.28 -2.69 -7.72
C VAL A 76 -7.66 -1.27 -7.29
N ASP A 77 -7.60 -1.00 -5.98
CA ASP A 77 -7.96 0.31 -5.42
C ASP A 77 -6.93 1.41 -5.79
N ALA A 78 -5.64 1.03 -5.88
CA ALA A 78 -4.55 1.89 -6.34
C ALA A 78 -3.36 1.07 -6.87
N ALA A 79 -2.70 1.57 -7.90
CA ALA A 79 -1.52 0.95 -8.50
C ALA A 79 -0.28 1.84 -8.28
N LEU A 80 0.81 1.23 -7.81
CA LEU A 80 2.13 1.85 -7.89
C LEU A 80 2.64 1.59 -9.32
N THR A 81 2.88 2.64 -10.10
CA THR A 81 3.26 2.47 -11.52
C THR A 81 4.76 2.57 -11.72
N ARG A 82 5.43 3.42 -10.93
CA ARG A 82 6.86 3.67 -11.03
C ARG A 82 7.49 3.95 -9.67
N VAL A 83 8.70 3.44 -9.48
CA VAL A 83 9.58 3.81 -8.35
C VAL A 83 10.98 4.10 -8.86
N ASP A 84 11.50 5.27 -8.54
CA ASP A 84 12.90 5.65 -8.78
C ASP A 84 13.61 5.85 -7.43
N TYR A 85 14.66 5.08 -7.19
CA TYR A 85 15.52 5.18 -6.02
C TYR A 85 16.81 5.92 -6.39
N ASP A 86 17.09 7.02 -5.71
CA ASP A 86 18.36 7.75 -5.78
C ASP A 86 19.06 7.63 -4.43
N LEU A 87 20.09 6.79 -4.34
CA LEU A 87 20.77 6.44 -3.09
C LEU A 87 22.24 6.84 -3.13
N ALA A 88 22.74 7.38 -2.01
CA ALA A 88 24.15 7.56 -1.76
C ALA A 88 24.59 6.63 -0.62
N ILE A 89 25.60 5.81 -0.89
CA ILE A 89 26.16 4.89 0.11
C ILE A 89 27.21 5.61 0.93
N ASN A 90 27.00 5.65 2.24
CA ASN A 90 27.94 6.15 3.22
C ASN A 90 28.22 5.03 4.21
N ASN A 91 29.36 4.36 4.06
CA ASN A 91 29.77 3.22 4.90
C ASN A 91 28.72 2.10 4.95
N ASP A 92 28.03 1.93 6.08
CA ASP A 92 27.06 0.89 6.38
C ASP A 92 25.60 1.32 6.12
N LEU A 93 25.38 2.53 5.60
CA LEU A 93 24.05 3.06 5.33
C LEU A 93 23.94 3.66 3.92
N ALA A 94 22.92 3.26 3.18
CA ALA A 94 22.49 3.93 1.97
C ALA A 94 21.37 4.90 2.31
N SER A 95 21.62 6.19 2.13
CA SER A 95 20.66 7.27 2.37
C SER A 95 20.28 7.93 1.06
N GLY A 96 19.02 8.31 0.89
CA GLY A 96 18.61 9.03 -0.31
C GLY A 96 17.11 9.23 -0.44
N THR A 97 16.65 9.34 -1.67
CA THR A 97 15.25 9.63 -1.98
C THR A 97 14.63 8.56 -2.87
N ALA A 98 13.40 8.16 -2.56
CA ALA A 98 12.56 7.36 -3.45
C ALA A 98 11.44 8.21 -4.02
N ARG A 99 11.31 8.27 -5.34
CA ARG A 99 10.20 8.92 -6.04
C ARG A 99 9.20 7.86 -6.45
N LEU A 100 7.95 8.02 -6.04
CA LEU A 100 6.87 7.08 -6.28
C LEU A 100 5.80 7.75 -7.14
N THR A 101 5.37 7.07 -8.21
CA THR A 101 4.20 7.44 -8.99
C THR A 101 3.08 6.45 -8.68
N ILE A 102 1.97 6.95 -8.13
CA ILE A 102 0.84 6.15 -7.66
C ILE A 102 -0.42 6.62 -8.39
N ASP A 103 -1.17 5.68 -8.96
CA ASP A 103 -2.46 5.92 -9.58
C ASP A 103 -3.57 5.33 -8.70
N VAL A 104 -4.35 6.21 -8.07
CA VAL A 104 -5.50 5.82 -7.23
C VAL A 104 -6.74 5.78 -8.12
N LEU A 105 -7.36 4.61 -8.22
CA LEU A 105 -8.46 4.36 -9.14
C LEU A 105 -9.83 4.48 -8.46
N LYS A 106 -9.88 4.17 -7.17
CA LYS A 106 -11.11 4.14 -6.38
C LYS A 106 -11.43 5.50 -5.76
N GLU A 107 -12.72 5.82 -5.71
CA GLU A 107 -13.24 6.96 -4.96
C GLU A 107 -13.28 6.66 -3.46
N GLY A 108 -12.87 7.65 -2.65
CA GLY A 108 -12.82 7.54 -1.19
C GLY A 108 -11.42 7.26 -0.63
N TRP A 109 -11.37 6.82 0.62
CA TRP A 109 -10.12 6.58 1.33
C TRP A 109 -9.46 5.27 0.90
N VAL A 110 -8.30 5.36 0.26
CA VAL A 110 -7.50 4.23 -0.22
C VAL A 110 -6.18 4.16 0.54
N ARG A 111 -5.83 2.96 1.00
CA ARG A 111 -4.55 2.67 1.65
C ARG A 111 -3.60 2.00 0.66
N VAL A 112 -2.45 2.62 0.44
CA VAL A 112 -1.37 2.06 -0.41
C VAL A 112 -0.24 1.57 0.50
N PRO A 113 0.05 0.27 0.54
CA PRO A 113 1.14 -0.27 1.34
C PRO A 113 2.50 0.13 0.74
N LEU A 114 3.43 0.55 1.58
CA LEU A 114 4.82 0.72 1.18
C LEU A 114 5.57 -0.62 1.26
N PRO A 115 6.63 -0.80 0.44
CA PRO A 115 7.46 -2.00 0.49
C PRO A 115 7.99 -2.27 1.91
N ALA A 116 7.86 -3.51 2.37
CA ALA A 116 8.39 -3.93 3.66
C ALA A 116 9.92 -3.80 3.68
N GLY A 117 10.49 -3.34 4.81
CA GLY A 117 11.94 -3.13 4.96
C GLY A 117 12.45 -1.77 4.52
N LEU A 118 11.59 -0.90 3.97
CA LEU A 118 11.94 0.49 3.68
C LEU A 118 11.87 1.32 4.97
N MET A 119 13.00 1.91 5.38
CA MET A 119 13.00 2.85 6.51
C MET A 119 12.74 4.27 5.97
N VAL A 120 11.52 4.77 6.18
CA VAL A 120 11.12 6.11 5.73
C VAL A 120 11.54 7.13 6.80
N ALA A 121 12.48 7.99 6.44
CA ALA A 121 12.96 9.09 7.28
C ALA A 121 12.04 10.32 7.20
N GLY A 122 11.40 10.52 6.04
CA GLY A 122 10.52 11.67 5.81
C GLY A 122 9.68 11.51 4.56
N ILE A 123 8.60 12.27 4.49
CA ILE A 123 7.69 12.30 3.33
C ILE A 123 7.62 13.73 2.82
N ARG A 124 8.02 13.92 1.56
CA ARG A 124 7.92 15.20 0.85
C ARG A 124 6.81 15.09 -0.18
N THR A 125 5.67 15.68 0.15
CA THR A 125 4.57 15.89 -0.79
C THR A 125 4.80 17.19 -1.58
N PRO A 126 4.62 17.19 -2.91
CA PRO A 126 4.58 18.44 -3.66
C PRO A 126 3.46 19.33 -3.11
N SER A 127 3.77 20.58 -2.79
CA SER A 127 2.77 21.55 -2.32
C SER A 127 1.78 21.85 -3.45
N GLY A 128 0.58 21.27 -3.39
CA GLY A 128 -0.44 21.48 -4.42
C GLY A 128 -1.79 20.89 -4.06
N VAL A 129 -2.80 21.19 -4.89
CA VAL A 129 -4.22 20.80 -4.73
C VAL A 129 -4.39 19.28 -4.63
N ASN A 130 -3.41 18.47 -5.02
CA ASN A 130 -3.43 17.00 -4.97
C ASN A 130 -2.42 16.42 -3.96
N SER A 131 -2.21 17.10 -2.83
CA SER A 131 -1.38 16.54 -1.75
C SER A 131 -2.11 15.38 -1.06
N PRO A 132 -1.52 14.19 -0.95
CA PRO A 132 -2.10 13.13 -0.14
C PRO A 132 -2.08 13.52 1.33
N ALA A 133 -3.10 13.12 2.08
CA ALA A 133 -3.07 13.18 3.54
C ALA A 133 -2.15 12.04 4.02
N ALA A 134 -0.84 12.28 4.00
CA ALA A 134 0.16 11.32 4.43
C ALA A 134 0.08 11.11 5.94
N SER A 135 -0.78 10.19 6.39
CA SER A 135 -0.70 9.66 7.73
C SER A 135 0.20 8.44 7.69
N THR A 136 1.46 8.61 8.09
CA THR A 136 2.36 7.50 8.37
C THR A 136 1.86 6.81 9.64
N LEU A 137 0.86 5.93 9.52
CA LEU A 137 0.28 5.23 10.67
C LEU A 137 1.24 4.15 11.18
N GLU A 138 2.11 4.59 12.10
CA GLU A 138 2.63 3.95 13.32
C GLU A 138 2.63 2.41 13.46
N LYS A 139 3.83 1.89 13.79
CA LYS A 139 4.10 1.09 15.01
C LYS A 139 3.25 -0.18 15.24
N SER A 140 3.04 -1.01 14.22
CA SER A 140 2.51 -2.36 14.44
C SER A 140 2.94 -3.34 13.36
N GLY A 141 4.23 -3.69 13.29
CA GLY A 141 4.78 -4.87 12.58
C GLY A 141 4.49 -5.05 11.07
N ALA A 142 3.58 -4.27 10.52
CA ALA A 142 3.06 -4.23 9.16
C ALA A 142 3.46 -2.87 8.60
N GLY A 143 4.07 -2.88 7.42
CA GLY A 143 4.79 -1.74 6.85
C GLY A 143 4.03 -0.42 6.84
N ALA A 144 4.79 0.67 6.71
CA ALA A 144 4.25 2.00 6.51
C ALA A 144 3.27 2.01 5.31
N ALA A 145 2.24 2.84 5.39
CA ALA A 145 1.25 2.97 4.32
C ALA A 145 0.89 4.43 4.09
N LEU A 146 0.43 4.72 2.87
CA LEU A 146 -0.01 6.04 2.45
C LEU A 146 -1.54 6.03 2.33
N LEU A 147 -2.19 7.12 2.76
CA LEU A 147 -3.63 7.29 2.65
C LEU A 147 -3.96 8.36 1.61
N PHE A 148 -4.83 8.01 0.69
CA PHE A 148 -5.33 8.90 -0.36
C PHE A 148 -6.83 9.03 -0.22
N SER A 149 -7.37 10.26 -0.26
CA SER A 149 -8.80 10.52 -0.11
C SER A 149 -9.53 10.74 -1.42
N ARG A 150 -8.79 10.80 -2.55
CA ARG A 150 -9.32 11.10 -3.87
C ARG A 150 -8.63 10.23 -4.93
N PRO A 151 -9.35 9.86 -6.00
CA PRO A 151 -8.76 9.22 -7.15
C PRO A 151 -7.87 10.21 -7.92
N GLY A 152 -6.89 9.67 -8.64
CA GLY A 152 -5.96 10.44 -9.46
C GLY A 152 -4.53 9.95 -9.39
N ARG A 153 -3.65 10.61 -10.15
CA ARG A 153 -2.22 10.35 -10.16
C ARG A 153 -1.51 11.22 -9.15
N PHE A 154 -0.68 10.60 -8.33
CA PHE A 154 0.10 11.23 -7.26
C PHE A 154 1.58 10.93 -7.44
N GLU A 155 2.41 11.96 -7.29
CA GLU A 155 3.86 11.84 -7.26
C GLU A 155 4.37 12.21 -5.87
N LEU A 156 5.06 11.27 -5.22
CA LEU A 156 5.55 11.42 -3.85
C LEU A 156 7.05 11.23 -3.81
N THR A 157 7.73 12.04 -3.00
CA THR A 157 9.16 11.81 -2.69
C THR A 157 9.28 11.38 -1.23
N LEU A 158 9.91 10.24 -0.99
CA LEU A 158 10.22 9.71 0.33
C LEU A 158 11.71 9.86 0.60
N ASP A 159 12.08 10.41 1.74
CA ASP A 159 13.45 10.33 2.24
C ASP A 159 13.60 8.96 2.91
N ILE A 160 14.58 8.16 2.45
CA ILE A 160 14.71 6.75 2.84
C ILE A 160 16.14 6.40 3.28
N ASN A 161 16.23 5.43 4.17
CA ASN A 161 17.48 4.82 4.61
C ASN A 161 17.39 3.30 4.44
N ILE A 162 18.46 2.69 3.95
CA ILE A 162 18.57 1.24 3.77
C ILE A 162 19.93 0.79 4.31
N PRO A 163 19.98 -0.19 5.24
CA PRO A 163 21.24 -0.70 5.75
C PRO A 163 22.03 -1.42 4.65
N VAL A 164 23.34 -1.22 4.66
CA VAL A 164 24.30 -1.95 3.81
C VAL A 164 24.92 -3.06 4.65
N GLY A 165 24.69 -4.31 4.22
CA GLY A 165 25.34 -5.46 4.82
C GLY A 165 26.76 -5.61 4.30
N SER A 166 27.68 -6.11 5.12
CA SER A 166 29.03 -6.47 4.70
C SER A 166 29.34 -7.89 5.14
N GLU A 167 29.74 -8.73 4.18
CA GLU A 167 30.10 -10.12 4.45
C GLU A 167 31.34 -10.49 3.62
N ALA A 168 32.39 -10.98 4.29
CA ALA A 168 33.63 -11.45 3.65
C ALA A 168 34.23 -10.47 2.60
N GLY A 169 34.20 -9.16 2.89
CA GLY A 169 34.72 -8.13 1.98
C GLY A 169 33.85 -7.83 0.76
N THR A 170 32.63 -8.37 0.71
CA THR A 170 31.59 -7.99 -0.24
C THR A 170 30.51 -7.18 0.50
N GLU A 171 30.29 -5.95 0.08
CA GLU A 171 29.22 -5.09 0.56
C GLU A 171 27.94 -5.37 -0.26
N ARG A 172 26.77 -5.32 0.39
CA ARG A 172 25.47 -5.64 -0.21
C ARG A 172 24.39 -4.66 0.23
N LEU A 173 23.63 -4.18 -0.74
CA LEU A 173 22.45 -3.34 -0.55
C LEU A 173 21.23 -4.07 -1.12
N ALA A 174 20.25 -4.37 -0.26
CA ALA A 174 19.00 -5.00 -0.65
C ALA A 174 17.88 -3.95 -0.71
N VAL A 175 17.41 -3.63 -1.91
CA VAL A 175 16.27 -2.75 -2.14
C VAL A 175 15.01 -3.64 -2.16
N PRO A 176 14.00 -3.33 -1.32
CA PRO A 176 12.82 -4.17 -1.20
C PRO A 176 11.99 -4.20 -2.48
N ALA A 177 11.25 -5.28 -2.68
CA ALA A 177 10.35 -5.43 -3.82
C ALA A 177 9.23 -4.38 -3.75
N ALA A 178 9.16 -3.51 -4.75
CA ALA A 178 8.03 -2.62 -4.95
C ALA A 178 7.03 -3.26 -5.91
N ALA A 179 5.73 -3.22 -5.57
CA ALA A 179 4.64 -3.64 -6.45
C ALA A 179 4.39 -2.61 -7.58
N SER A 180 5.48 -2.19 -8.22
CA SER A 180 5.55 -1.21 -9.31
C SER A 180 5.65 -1.91 -10.66
N GLY A 181 5.26 -1.28 -11.76
CA GLY A 181 5.56 -1.80 -13.10
C GLY A 181 7.06 -1.75 -13.42
N ILE A 182 7.73 -0.67 -13.00
CA ILE A 182 9.16 -0.43 -13.25
C ILE A 182 9.81 0.09 -11.97
N SER A 183 11.00 -0.42 -11.66
CA SER A 183 11.85 0.07 -10.57
C SER A 183 13.21 0.51 -11.11
N ARG A 184 13.61 1.76 -10.85
CA ARG A 184 14.95 2.27 -11.19
C ARG A 184 15.75 2.43 -9.91
N LEU A 185 17.01 2.02 -9.93
CA LEU A 185 17.96 2.16 -8.84
C LEU A 185 19.19 2.91 -9.34
N ALA A 186 19.39 4.14 -8.86
CA ALA A 186 20.60 4.93 -9.04
C ALA A 186 21.37 4.97 -7.73
N VAL A 187 22.62 4.51 -7.74
CA VAL A 187 23.46 4.43 -6.54
C VAL A 187 24.78 5.16 -6.75
N LEU A 188 25.12 6.03 -5.80
CA LEU A 188 26.40 6.71 -5.72
C LEU A 188 27.28 6.06 -4.65
N LEU A 189 28.45 5.59 -5.06
CA LEU A 189 29.46 4.98 -4.19
C LEU A 189 30.67 5.91 -4.09
N PRO A 190 31.19 6.22 -2.88
CA PRO A 190 32.35 7.08 -2.66
C PRO A 190 33.67 6.32 -2.84
N ARG A 191 33.73 5.41 -3.84
CA ARG A 191 34.90 4.61 -4.18
C ARG A 191 34.92 4.34 -5.68
N SER A 192 36.11 4.34 -6.25
CA SER A 192 36.41 3.85 -7.61
C SER A 192 37.10 2.47 -7.53
N GLY A 193 37.21 1.78 -8.65
CA GLY A 193 37.87 0.48 -8.76
C GLY A 193 37.11 -0.64 -8.06
N ILE A 194 35.79 -0.70 -8.23
CA ILE A 194 34.95 -1.75 -7.66
C ILE A 194 34.32 -2.63 -8.74
N ASP A 195 34.16 -3.91 -8.40
CA ASP A 195 33.35 -4.86 -9.17
C ASP A 195 31.94 -4.88 -8.59
N VAL A 196 30.93 -4.72 -9.44
CA VAL A 196 29.52 -4.55 -9.06
C VAL A 196 28.66 -5.59 -9.75
N ARG A 197 27.85 -6.28 -8.96
CA ARG A 197 26.90 -7.29 -9.42
C ARG A 197 25.50 -6.97 -8.92
N LEU A 198 24.55 -7.03 -9.83
CA LEU A 198 23.12 -6.84 -9.56
C LEU A 198 22.36 -8.17 -9.69
N ILE A 199 21.43 -8.41 -8.77
CA ILE A 199 20.43 -9.48 -8.83
C ILE A 199 19.04 -8.83 -8.84
N GLY A 200 18.10 -9.37 -9.62
CA GLY A 200 16.74 -8.86 -9.71
C GLY A 200 16.56 -7.70 -10.70
N GLY A 201 17.50 -7.50 -11.62
CA GLY A 201 17.43 -6.45 -12.63
C GLY A 201 18.58 -6.48 -13.63
N ALA A 202 18.60 -5.48 -14.51
CA ALA A 202 19.67 -5.22 -15.47
C ALA A 202 20.44 -3.95 -15.07
N LEU A 203 21.77 -4.04 -15.13
CA LEU A 203 22.67 -2.91 -14.93
C LEU A 203 22.87 -2.21 -16.27
N LEU A 204 22.58 -0.90 -16.34
CA LEU A 204 22.61 -0.17 -17.61
C LEU A 204 23.80 0.79 -17.73
N GLU A 205 24.13 1.48 -16.64
CA GLU A 205 25.07 2.59 -16.71
C GLU A 205 26.08 2.54 -15.57
N LYS A 206 27.36 2.70 -15.94
CA LYS A 206 28.48 2.91 -15.03
C LYS A 206 29.14 4.23 -15.39
N ALA A 207 29.07 5.20 -14.50
CA ALA A 207 29.86 6.42 -14.58
C ALA A 207 30.86 6.43 -13.42
N GLU A 208 32.14 6.44 -13.73
CA GLU A 208 33.21 6.39 -12.73
C GLU A 208 34.07 7.65 -12.86
N SER A 209 34.27 8.32 -11.73
CA SER A 209 35.19 9.44 -11.54
C SER A 209 36.26 9.03 -10.53
N ALA A 210 37.31 9.85 -10.35
CA ALA A 210 38.44 9.54 -9.48
C ALA A 210 38.02 9.09 -8.07
N ASP A 211 36.99 9.75 -7.50
CA ASP A 211 36.56 9.55 -6.11
C ASP A 211 35.15 8.95 -5.97
N GLN A 212 34.39 8.81 -7.07
CA GLN A 212 32.98 8.41 -7.02
C GLN A 212 32.58 7.54 -8.20
N SER A 213 31.77 6.51 -7.93
CA SER A 213 31.14 5.68 -8.94
C SER A 213 29.62 5.81 -8.86
N ARG A 214 28.96 6.18 -9.96
CA ARG A 214 27.51 6.15 -10.10
C ARG A 214 27.09 4.96 -10.95
N TRP A 215 26.12 4.22 -10.46
CA TRP A 215 25.55 3.06 -11.13
C TRP A 215 24.05 3.22 -11.29
N THR A 216 23.54 2.98 -12.49
CA THR A 216 22.10 2.95 -12.76
C THR A 216 21.66 1.55 -13.17
N ALA A 217 20.66 1.03 -12.47
CA ALA A 217 20.06 -0.28 -12.68
C ALA A 217 18.54 -0.18 -12.81
N PHE A 218 17.95 -1.14 -13.52
CA PHE A 218 16.51 -1.28 -13.66
C PHE A 218 16.07 -2.67 -13.21
N GLY A 219 15.10 -2.73 -12.32
CA GLY A 219 14.46 -3.95 -11.85
C GLY A 219 13.08 -4.13 -12.46
N SER A 220 12.66 -5.39 -12.57
CA SER A 220 11.27 -5.72 -12.86
C SER A 220 10.38 -5.49 -11.65
N GLY A 221 9.11 -5.20 -11.92
CA GLY A 221 8.10 -5.05 -10.89
C GLY A 221 7.98 -6.26 -9.95
N GLY A 222 7.82 -6.00 -8.66
CA GLY A 222 7.53 -7.01 -7.64
C GLY A 222 8.72 -7.90 -7.25
N GLN A 223 9.92 -7.67 -7.78
CA GLN A 223 11.13 -8.41 -7.40
C GLN A 223 12.08 -7.51 -6.57
N PRO A 224 12.72 -8.05 -5.52
CA PRO A 224 13.73 -7.32 -4.78
C PRO A 224 14.99 -7.16 -5.64
N MET A 225 15.66 -6.02 -5.53
CA MET A 225 16.94 -5.78 -6.19
C MET A 225 18.07 -5.87 -5.17
N VAL A 226 19.09 -6.69 -5.46
CA VAL A 226 20.27 -6.81 -4.60
C VAL A 226 21.49 -6.36 -5.37
N LEU A 227 22.05 -5.23 -4.95
CA LEU A 227 23.32 -4.72 -5.43
C LEU A 227 24.42 -5.26 -4.51
N SER A 228 25.44 -5.87 -5.07
CA SER A 228 26.61 -6.35 -4.33
C SER A 228 27.87 -5.83 -4.99
N TRP A 229 28.82 -5.36 -4.18
CA TRP A 229 30.07 -4.85 -4.71
C TRP A 229 31.25 -5.23 -3.82
N ARG A 230 32.43 -5.27 -4.44
CA ARG A 230 33.69 -5.55 -3.76
C ARG A 230 34.81 -4.73 -4.40
N ALA A 231 35.88 -4.52 -3.65
CA ALA A 231 37.09 -3.93 -4.20
C ALA A 231 37.58 -4.78 -5.37
N LYS A 232 37.92 -4.14 -6.50
CA LYS A 232 38.52 -4.82 -7.64
C LYS A 232 39.89 -5.32 -7.22
N VAL A 233 40.07 -6.63 -7.28
CA VAL A 233 41.38 -7.24 -7.06
C VAL A 233 42.20 -6.97 -8.30
N GLU A 234 43.13 -6.02 -8.20
CA GLU A 234 44.10 -5.75 -9.26
C GLU A 234 45.06 -6.96 -9.34
N ASP A 235 45.00 -7.71 -10.45
CA ASP A 235 45.93 -8.82 -10.67
C ASP A 235 47.31 -8.27 -11.05
N ARG A 236 48.12 -7.97 -10.03
CA ARG A 236 49.50 -7.49 -10.20
C ARG A 236 50.46 -8.56 -10.72
N ARG A 237 50.03 -9.78 -11.02
CA ARG A 237 50.92 -10.83 -11.57
C ARG A 237 51.61 -10.38 -12.86
N SER A 238 50.95 -9.58 -13.68
CA SER A 238 51.50 -9.01 -14.91
C SER A 238 52.55 -7.91 -14.67
N GLN A 239 52.57 -7.30 -13.48
CA GLN A 239 53.54 -6.27 -13.08
C GLN A 239 54.72 -6.84 -12.27
N GLN A 240 54.66 -8.10 -11.87
CA GLN A 240 55.78 -8.74 -11.19
C GLN A 240 56.88 -9.06 -12.20
N PRO A 241 58.16 -8.82 -11.83
CA PRO A 241 59.27 -9.14 -12.71
C PRO A 241 59.27 -10.64 -13.02
N LEU A 242 59.33 -10.98 -14.31
CA LEU A 242 59.40 -12.35 -14.78
C LEU A 242 60.64 -13.03 -14.16
N ARG A 243 60.43 -13.95 -13.23
CA ARG A 243 61.53 -14.73 -12.62
C ARG A 243 61.69 -16.03 -13.40
N LEU A 244 62.59 -16.04 -14.38
CA LEU A 244 63.04 -17.26 -15.02
C LEU A 244 64.01 -17.98 -14.07
N ARG A 245 63.67 -19.19 -13.63
CA ARG A 245 64.64 -20.09 -12.97
C ARG A 245 65.10 -21.13 -13.99
N GLY A 246 66.29 -20.92 -14.55
CA GLY A 246 67.01 -21.93 -15.32
C GLY A 246 68.04 -22.61 -14.44
N ALA A 247 68.11 -23.94 -14.48
CA ALA A 247 69.21 -24.70 -13.92
C ALA A 247 70.09 -25.18 -15.08
N VAL A 248 71.37 -24.81 -15.07
CA VAL A 248 72.34 -25.30 -16.06
C VAL A 248 72.76 -26.71 -15.63
N THR A 249 72.35 -27.71 -16.39
CA THR A 249 72.63 -29.12 -16.07
C THR A 249 73.90 -29.65 -16.74
N GLN A 250 74.36 -29.04 -17.83
CA GLN A 250 75.58 -29.48 -18.51
C GLN A 250 76.20 -28.35 -19.33
N VAL A 251 77.51 -28.16 -19.18
CA VAL A 251 78.32 -27.32 -20.07
C VAL A 251 79.23 -28.26 -20.85
N ALA A 252 79.08 -28.30 -22.17
CA ALA A 252 79.98 -29.03 -23.04
C ALA A 252 80.97 -28.04 -23.66
N ALA A 253 82.26 -28.25 -23.42
CA ALA A 253 83.34 -27.54 -24.11
C ALA A 253 83.81 -28.38 -25.29
N LEU A 254 83.84 -27.79 -26.49
CA LEU A 254 84.49 -28.37 -27.66
C LEU A 254 85.88 -27.75 -27.76
N GLY A 255 86.90 -28.60 -27.54
CA GLY A 255 88.30 -28.30 -27.86
C GLY A 255 88.61 -28.58 -29.32
#